data_AF-A0A357HBK3-F1
#
_entry.id   AF-A0A357HBK3-F1
#
_cell.length_a   1.000
_cell.length_b   1.000
_cell.length_c   1.000
_cell.angle_alpha   90.00
_cell.angle_beta   90.00
_cell.angle_gamma   90.00
#
_symmetry.space_group_name_H-M   'P 1'
#
loop_
_entity.id
_entity.type
_entity.pdbx_description
1 polymer ?
#
loop_
_entity_poly.entity_id
_entity_poly.type
_entity_poly.pdbx_seq_one_letter_code
_entity_poly.pdbx_strand_id
1 'polypeptide(L)' 'MMRQNRVLSMQDISCTGRCSLTVALPIFSAAGLECAILPTAVLSTHTGGF' A
#
# COMPACT_ATOMS: atom_id res chain seq x y z
N MET A 1 -15.21 16.39 -14.37
CA MET A 1 -14.21 15.40 -13.93
C MET A 1 -14.88 14.47 -12.93
N MET A 2 -14.89 13.16 -13.14
CA MET A 2 -15.41 12.22 -12.14
C MET A 2 -14.48 12.19 -10.93
N ARG A 3 -15.05 12.30 -9.73
CA ARG A 3 -14.30 12.24 -8.48
C ARG A 3 -13.89 10.79 -8.22
N GLN A 4 -12.60 10.53 -8.04
CA GLN A 4 -12.13 9.20 -7.62
C GLN A 4 -12.58 8.93 -6.19
N ASN A 5 -13.02 7.69 -5.93
CA ASN A 5 -13.33 7.25 -4.58
C ASN A 5 -12.03 7.17 -3.77
N ARG A 6 -12.12 7.54 -2.49
CA ARG A 6 -10.96 7.62 -1.59
C ARG A 6 -10.92 6.45 -0.63
N VAL A 7 -9.73 5.91 -0.41
CA VAL A 7 -9.47 4.85 0.56
C VAL A 7 -8.30 5.26 1.46
N LEU A 8 -8.39 4.96 2.75
CA LEU A 8 -7.27 5.06 3.70
C LEU A 8 -6.70 3.65 3.91
N SER A 9 -5.42 3.46 3.61
CA SER A 9 -4.73 2.19 3.85
C SER A 9 -3.78 2.32 5.04
N MET A 10 -4.04 1.52 6.08
CA MET A 10 -3.23 1.42 7.30
C MET A 10 -2.48 0.09 7.34
N GLN A 11 -1.30 0.05 6.72
CA GLN A 11 -0.48 -1.16 6.61
C GLN A 11 1.00 -0.79 6.72
N ASP A 12 1.88 -1.75 6.95
CA ASP A 12 3.32 -1.52 6.92
C ASP A 12 3.81 -1.30 5.49
N ILE A 13 5.02 -0.74 5.37
CA ILE A 13 5.76 -0.69 4.12
C ILE A 13 7.03 -1.54 4.25
N SER A 14 7.14 -2.57 3.40
CA SER A 14 8.32 -3.41 3.29
C SER A 14 9.00 -3.14 1.95
N CYS A 15 10.26 -2.68 1.94
CA CYS A 15 10.96 -2.31 0.69
C CYS A 15 11.16 -3.52 -0.24
N THR A 16 11.29 -4.72 0.31
CA THR A 16 11.33 -5.99 -0.45
C THR A 16 10.35 -7.01 0.15
N GLY A 17 9.89 -7.96 -0.67
CA GLY A 17 9.00 -9.05 -0.23
C GLY A 17 7.60 -9.07 -0.83
N ARG A 18 7.18 -8.01 -1.54
CA ARG A 18 5.84 -7.90 -2.17
C ARG A 18 4.71 -8.15 -1.17
N CYS A 19 4.62 -7.31 -0.14
CA CYS A 19 3.53 -7.36 0.83
C CYS A 19 3.02 -5.95 1.19
N SER A 20 1.89 -5.92 1.89
CA SER A 20 1.35 -4.71 2.53
C SER A 20 1.18 -3.53 1.56
N LEU A 21 1.63 -2.32 1.91
CA LEU A 21 1.46 -1.12 1.07
C LEU A 21 2.06 -1.27 -0.34
N THR A 22 3.15 -2.04 -0.50
CA THR A 22 3.78 -2.23 -1.81
C THR A 22 2.95 -3.06 -2.78
N VAL A 23 1.97 -3.82 -2.28
CA VAL A 23 0.98 -4.56 -3.09
C VAL A 23 -0.35 -3.82 -3.15
N ALA A 24 -0.81 -3.27 -2.02
CA ALA A 24 -2.10 -2.60 -1.94
C ALA A 24 -2.15 -1.32 -2.80
N LEU A 25 -1.11 -0.48 -2.76
CA LEU A 25 -1.07 0.78 -3.49
C LEU A 25 -1.23 0.63 -5.03
N PRO A 26 -0.48 -0.25 -5.72
CA PRO A 26 -0.68 -0.45 -7.15
C PRO A 26 -2.05 -1.06 -7.48
N ILE A 27 -2.62 -1.92 -6.63
CA ILE A 27 -3.98 -2.45 -6.82
C ILE A 27 -5.02 -1.33 -6.73
N PHE A 28 -4.94 -0.47 -5.71
CA PHE A 28 -5.85 0.67 -5.59
C PHE A 28 -5.72 1.64 -6.76
N SER A 29 -4.49 1.92 -7.20
CA SER A 29 -4.26 2.77 -8.37
C SER A 29 -4.86 2.16 -9.64
N ALA A 30 -4.68 0.86 -9.87
CA ALA A 30 -5.26 0.15 -11.01
C ALA A 30 -6.80 0.10 -10.96
N ALA A 31 -7.38 0.07 -9.76
CA ALA A 31 -8.82 0.14 -9.53
C ALA A 31 -9.41 1.57 -9.68
N GLY A 32 -8.59 2.58 -9.98
CA GLY A 32 -9.04 3.97 -10.12
C GLY A 32 -9.39 4.65 -8.78
N LEU A 33 -8.83 4.17 -7.67
CA LEU A 33 -9.03 4.73 -6.33
C LEU A 33 -7.88 5.67 -5.95
N GLU A 34 -8.23 6.76 -5.28
CA GLU A 34 -7.27 7.64 -4.62
C GLU A 34 -6.95 7.05 -3.24
N CYS A 35 -5.74 6.54 -3.05
CA CYS A 35 -5.30 5.93 -1.78
C CYS A 35 -4.49 6.91 -0.94
N ALA A 36 -4.97 7.24 0.26
CA ALA A 36 -4.17 7.84 1.32
C ALA A 36 -3.51 6.74 2.15
N ILE A 37 -2.22 6.90 2.44
CA ILE A 37 -1.43 5.90 3.17
C ILE A 37 -1.13 6.40 4.59
N LEU A 38 -1.39 5.56 5.58
CA LEU A 38 -0.98 5.75 6.97
C LEU A 38 -0.10 4.55 7.37
N PRO A 39 1.23 4.64 7.19
CA PRO A 39 2.12 3.51 7.43
C PRO A 39 2.15 3.15 8.91
N THR A 40 2.00 1.86 9.23
CA THR A 40 2.08 1.36 10.61
C THR A 40 3.50 1.04 11.05
N ALA A 41 4.38 0.69 10.11
CA ALA A 41 5.81 0.46 10.29
C ALA A 41 6.54 0.64 8.94
N VAL A 42 7.86 0.90 8.99
CA VAL A 42 8.75 0.95 7.84
C VAL A 42 9.82 -0.12 8.00
N LEU A 43 9.93 -1.04 7.03
CA LEU A 43 10.76 -2.24 7.08
C LEU A 43 11.63 -2.35 5.82
N SER A 44 12.85 -2.86 5.97
CA SER A 44 13.71 -3.19 4.82
C SER A 44 13.14 -4.35 4.00
N THR A 45 12.62 -5.37 4.69
CA THR A 45 12.00 -6.56 4.09
C THR A 45 10.81 -6.99 4.93
N HIS A 46 9.93 -7.80 4.35
CA HIS A 46 8.95 -8.54 5.14
C HIS A 46 9.62 -9.51 6.14
N THR A 47 8.92 -9.90 7.19
CA THR A 47 9.45 -10.74 8.28
C THR A 47 9.36 -12.26 7.99
N GLY A 48 8.91 -12.65 6.80
CA GLY A 48 8.72 -14.04 6.39
C GLY A 48 9.97 -14.78 5.91
N GLY A 49 11.14 -14.13 5.96
CA GLY A 49 12.36 -14.56 5.25
C GLY A 49 12.70 -13.59 4.11
N PHE A 50 13.94 -13.59 3.66
CA PHE A 50 14.43 -12.60 2.66
C PHE A 50 14.33 -13.13 1.23
#